data_AF-A0A8T4IUN4-F1
#
_entry.id   AF-A0A8T4IUN4-F1
#
_cell.length_a   1.000
_cell.length_b   1.000
_cell.length_c   1.000
_cell.angle_alpha   90.00
_cell.angle_beta   90.00
_cell.angle_gamma   90.00
#
_symmetry.space_group_name_H-M   'P 1'
#
loop_
_entity.id
_entity.type
_entity.pdbx_description
1 polymer ?
#
loop_
_entity_poly.entity_id
_entity_poly.type
_entity_poly.pdbx_seq_one_letter_code
_entity_poly.pdbx_strand_id
1 'polypeptide(L)'
;MSDTSTSTSTSSTAPARRPRTLLIGAVVLAAVVVGAVVGAMAWWPGGDSGAETESDTAFCWDTVPGHQKADGQGPLSECGEALETAMTRKEPGASPSPGSRAFADVVTAYAEHTSEDPARMPAELRPHMARALVHHGDDVHTVLGAQEARSGSRSGSSATADVSREDLVRFVRAVSGSAGPFRTLYGAQADRAATSIGKLGREDLAETPEGSTDTARGVVDDNARVLATLTRIRAAALQQDDDGAADETALAENDEEHGKPRLTGLIEDRAKAVGLDEDAIHGSGTRCALLIQDAGRAYETEVRRTDAVLSPRS
;
A
#
# COMPACT_ATOMS: atom_id res chain seq x y z
N MET A 1 67.99 -11.44 -25.85
CA MET A 1 68.53 -10.21 -25.26
C MET A 1 67.53 -9.74 -24.25
N SER A 2 67.95 -9.84 -23.00
CA SER A 2 67.23 -9.50 -21.78
C SER A 2 67.00 -7.99 -21.70
N ASP A 3 65.93 -7.56 -21.02
CA ASP A 3 66.10 -6.64 -19.89
C ASP A 3 64.84 -6.63 -19.02
N THR A 4 65.05 -7.14 -17.81
CA THR A 4 64.13 -7.26 -16.70
C THR A 4 64.32 -6.03 -15.83
N SER A 5 63.31 -5.16 -15.72
CA SER A 5 63.34 -4.03 -14.78
C SER A 5 62.63 -4.39 -13.48
N THR A 6 63.44 -4.84 -12.53
CA THR A 6 63.15 -5.01 -11.11
C THR A 6 62.98 -3.64 -10.45
N SER A 7 61.88 -3.40 -9.73
CA SER A 7 61.73 -2.25 -8.83
C SER A 7 61.55 -2.72 -7.40
N THR A 8 62.37 -2.14 -6.53
CA THR A 8 62.64 -2.53 -5.15
C THR A 8 61.78 -1.75 -4.15
N SER A 9 61.27 -2.51 -3.18
CA SER A 9 60.74 -2.25 -1.83
C SER A 9 60.92 -0.87 -1.17
N THR A 10 59.86 -0.41 -0.50
CA THR A 10 59.97 0.19 0.85
C THR A 10 58.88 -0.38 1.77
N SER A 11 59.34 -1.21 2.70
CA SER A 11 58.60 -1.79 3.82
C SER A 11 58.36 -0.73 4.90
N SER A 12 57.10 -0.42 5.20
CA SER A 12 56.69 0.38 6.36
C SER A 12 56.28 -0.56 7.49
N THR A 13 57.14 -0.66 8.50
CA THR A 13 56.91 -1.42 9.73
C THR A 13 56.03 -0.60 10.68
N ALA A 14 54.76 -0.97 10.81
CA ALA A 14 53.86 -0.41 11.81
C ALA A 14 53.99 -1.15 13.17
N PRO A 15 53.97 -0.43 14.31
CA PRO A 15 54.23 -1.02 15.62
C PRO A 15 53.04 -1.82 16.18
N ALA A 16 53.39 -2.94 16.80
CA ALA A 16 52.53 -3.84 17.55
C ALA A 16 51.74 -3.13 18.67
N ARG A 17 50.40 -3.20 18.62
CA ARG A 17 49.53 -2.89 19.76
C ARG A 17 49.24 -4.17 20.54
N ARG A 18 49.59 -4.13 21.84
CA ARG A 18 49.31 -5.17 22.83
C ARG A 18 47.81 -5.30 23.13
N PRO A 19 47.35 -6.49 23.52
CA PRO A 19 45.97 -6.73 23.94
C PRO A 19 45.70 -6.09 25.30
N ARG A 20 44.64 -5.29 25.38
CA ARG A 20 44.03 -4.90 26.66
C ARG A 20 42.83 -5.81 26.91
N THR A 21 43.06 -6.86 27.70
CA THR A 21 42.06 -7.48 28.55
C THR A 21 41.49 -6.40 29.46
N LEU A 22 40.22 -6.06 29.28
CA LEU A 22 39.45 -5.27 30.24
C LEU A 22 38.30 -6.13 30.74
N LEU A 23 38.24 -6.15 32.06
CA LEU A 23 37.39 -6.94 32.93
C LEU A 23 35.90 -6.81 32.59
N ILE A 24 35.27 -7.97 32.61
CA ILE A 24 33.85 -8.21 32.83
C ILE A 24 33.43 -7.45 34.09
N GLY A 25 32.68 -6.37 33.90
CA GLY A 25 31.93 -5.67 34.94
C GLY A 25 30.45 -5.80 34.61
N ALA A 26 29.78 -6.75 35.26
CA ALA A 26 28.33 -6.87 35.23
C ALA A 26 27.71 -5.62 35.86
N VAL A 27 27.05 -4.80 35.04
CA VAL A 27 26.13 -3.77 35.53
C VAL A 27 24.72 -4.26 35.22
N VAL A 28 24.11 -4.89 36.23
CA VAL A 28 22.67 -5.09 36.31
C VAL A 28 22.07 -3.72 36.63
N LEU A 29 21.60 -3.02 35.61
CA LEU A 29 20.71 -1.87 35.77
C LEU A 29 19.34 -2.30 35.26
N ALA A 30 18.57 -2.88 36.17
CA ALA A 30 17.13 -3.03 36.03
C ALA A 30 16.50 -1.63 36.14
N ALA A 31 16.40 -0.92 35.02
CA ALA A 31 15.53 0.23 34.88
C ALA A 31 14.19 -0.26 34.33
N VAL A 32 13.31 -0.64 35.27
CA VAL A 32 11.88 -0.78 35.00
C VAL A 32 11.34 0.63 34.74
N VAL A 33 11.35 1.05 33.48
CA VAL A 33 10.58 2.21 33.04
C VAL A 33 9.19 1.69 32.69
N VAL A 34 8.34 1.56 33.72
CA VAL A 34 6.88 1.59 33.52
C VAL A 34 6.55 3.06 33.26
N GLY A 35 6.81 3.49 32.03
CA GLY A 35 6.33 4.74 31.49
C GLY A 35 4.87 4.53 31.10
N ALA A 36 3.97 5.00 31.95
CA ALA A 36 2.57 5.15 31.61
C ALA A 36 2.45 6.05 30.36
N VAL A 37 2.24 5.44 29.19
CA VAL A 37 1.74 6.14 28.00
C VAL A 37 0.25 6.38 28.22
N VAL A 38 -0.04 7.38 29.07
CA VAL A 38 -1.37 7.92 29.29
C VAL A 38 -1.37 9.31 28.69
N GLY A 39 -2.16 9.51 27.63
CA GLY A 39 -2.67 10.83 27.26
C GLY A 39 -1.85 11.62 26.25
N ALA A 40 -1.85 11.17 25.00
CA ALA A 40 -1.71 12.06 23.85
C ALA A 40 -2.64 11.60 22.71
N MET A 41 -3.90 11.35 23.05
CA MET A 41 -5.00 11.32 22.09
C MET A 41 -5.90 12.51 22.39
N ALA A 42 -6.36 13.19 21.34
CA ALA A 42 -7.31 14.30 21.35
C ALA A 42 -6.72 15.71 21.53
N TRP A 43 -5.95 16.18 20.53
CA TRP A 43 -6.07 17.56 20.07
C TRP A 43 -5.58 17.69 18.62
N TRP A 44 -6.31 17.07 17.69
CA TRP A 44 -6.27 17.52 16.31
C TRP A 44 -7.21 18.73 16.24
N PRO A 45 -6.74 19.94 15.88
CA PRO A 45 -7.64 21.07 15.69
C PRO A 45 -8.61 20.64 14.59
N GLY A 46 -9.91 20.62 14.93
CA GLY A 46 -10.96 20.37 13.95
C GLY A 46 -10.81 21.41 12.86
N GLY A 47 -10.32 20.98 11.70
CA GLY A 47 -10.33 21.79 10.50
C GLY A 47 -11.76 22.27 10.28
N ASP A 48 -11.89 23.55 9.93
CA ASP A 48 -13.14 24.16 9.54
C ASP A 48 -13.95 23.16 8.73
N SER A 49 -15.18 22.91 9.18
CA SER A 49 -16.18 22.18 8.41
C SER A 49 -16.40 23.00 7.15
N GLY A 50 -15.59 22.71 6.12
CA GLY A 50 -15.68 23.31 4.81
C GLY A 50 -17.14 23.21 4.43
N ALA A 51 -17.77 24.37 4.25
CA ALA A 51 -19.20 24.46 4.02
C ALA A 51 -19.56 23.42 2.95
N GLU A 52 -20.32 22.41 3.37
CA GLU A 52 -20.78 21.34 2.48
C GLU A 52 -21.36 22.02 1.25
N THR A 53 -20.73 21.85 0.10
CA THR A 53 -21.23 22.54 -1.06
C THR A 53 -22.48 21.79 -1.49
N GLU A 54 -23.57 22.53 -1.73
CA GLU A 54 -24.82 21.98 -2.29
C GLU A 54 -24.54 21.12 -3.55
N SER A 55 -23.45 21.45 -4.26
CA SER A 55 -22.93 20.70 -5.40
C SER A 55 -22.47 19.27 -5.06
N ASP A 56 -21.75 19.05 -3.95
CA ASP A 56 -21.21 17.73 -3.61
C ASP A 56 -22.31 16.76 -3.16
N THR A 57 -23.30 17.28 -2.42
CA THR A 57 -24.50 16.53 -2.04
C THR A 57 -25.32 16.15 -3.26
N ALA A 58 -25.54 17.08 -4.20
CA ALA A 58 -26.24 16.80 -5.44
C ALA A 58 -25.49 15.75 -6.29
N PHE A 59 -24.16 15.85 -6.38
CA PHE A 59 -23.34 14.88 -7.11
C PHE A 59 -23.44 13.48 -6.51
N CYS A 60 -23.39 13.37 -5.18
CA CYS A 60 -23.53 12.09 -4.48
C CYS A 60 -24.84 11.40 -4.87
N TRP A 61 -25.97 12.10 -4.77
CA TRP A 61 -27.29 11.53 -5.08
C TRP A 61 -27.48 11.21 -6.57
N ASP A 62 -26.88 11.98 -7.48
CA ASP A 62 -26.88 11.67 -8.93
C ASP A 62 -26.07 10.39 -9.24
N THR A 63 -25.09 10.08 -8.40
CA THR A 63 -24.23 8.90 -8.55
C THR A 63 -24.87 7.61 -8.01
N VAL A 64 -25.91 7.69 -7.16
CA VAL A 64 -26.59 6.52 -6.59
C VAL A 64 -27.36 5.75 -7.68
N PRO A 65 -26.95 4.52 -8.03
CA PRO A 65 -27.61 3.76 -9.09
C PRO A 65 -29.08 3.47 -8.80
N GLY A 66 -29.96 3.83 -9.73
CA GLY A 66 -31.40 3.58 -9.62
C GLY A 66 -32.18 4.62 -8.79
N HIS A 67 -31.52 5.63 -8.23
CA HIS A 67 -32.20 6.73 -7.56
C HIS A 67 -32.86 7.66 -8.59
N GLN A 68 -34.16 7.94 -8.43
CA GLN A 68 -34.87 8.92 -9.28
C GLN A 68 -34.73 10.30 -8.64
N LYS A 69 -34.29 11.29 -9.43
CA LYS A 69 -33.94 12.68 -9.02
C LYS A 69 -35.01 13.47 -8.25
N ALA A 70 -36.21 12.91 -8.04
CA ALA A 70 -37.35 13.64 -7.51
C ALA A 70 -37.20 14.03 -6.03
N ASP A 71 -36.39 13.32 -5.24
CA ASP A 71 -36.31 13.49 -3.79
C ASP A 71 -34.88 13.70 -3.26
N GLY A 72 -34.00 14.37 -4.02
CA GLY A 72 -32.58 14.63 -3.69
C GLY A 72 -32.33 15.50 -2.44
N GLN A 73 -32.86 15.10 -1.30
CA GLN A 73 -32.92 15.83 -0.04
C GLN A 73 -32.66 14.84 1.11
N GLY A 74 -31.47 14.26 1.12
CA GLY A 74 -30.98 13.50 2.27
C GLY A 74 -29.57 13.96 2.65
N PRO A 75 -29.19 13.84 3.94
CA PRO A 75 -27.84 14.15 4.38
C PRO A 75 -26.80 13.28 3.66
N LEU A 76 -25.56 13.78 3.54
CA LEU A 76 -24.46 13.07 2.88
C LEU A 76 -24.22 11.67 3.47
N SER A 77 -24.43 11.48 4.78
CA SER A 77 -24.35 10.17 5.42
C SER A 77 -25.32 9.15 4.81
N GLU A 78 -26.58 9.55 4.56
CA GLU A 78 -27.58 8.67 3.94
C GLU A 78 -27.22 8.38 2.48
N CYS A 79 -26.69 9.36 1.76
CA CYS A 79 -26.17 9.13 0.42
C CYS A 79 -24.99 8.14 0.42
N GLY A 80 -24.07 8.27 1.38
CA GLY A 80 -22.93 7.37 1.56
C GLY A 80 -23.37 5.92 1.82
N GLU A 81 -24.38 5.72 2.68
CA GLU A 81 -25.01 4.42 2.91
C GLU A 81 -25.65 3.85 1.65
N ALA A 82 -26.34 4.69 0.87
CA ALA A 82 -26.96 4.29 -0.39
C ALA A 82 -25.91 3.87 -1.43
N LEU A 83 -24.81 4.62 -1.57
CA LEU A 83 -23.71 4.27 -2.46
C LEU A 83 -23.01 2.97 -2.02
N GLU A 84 -22.69 2.83 -0.73
CA GLU A 84 -22.11 1.59 -0.18
C GLU A 84 -23.02 0.38 -0.45
N THR A 85 -24.32 0.53 -0.20
CA THR A 85 -25.33 -0.52 -0.47
C THR A 85 -25.38 -0.87 -1.95
N ALA A 86 -25.39 0.14 -2.83
CA ALA A 86 -25.42 -0.08 -4.28
C ALA A 86 -24.16 -0.79 -4.78
N MET A 87 -22.98 -0.36 -4.33
CA MET A 87 -21.70 -0.95 -4.70
C MET A 87 -21.56 -2.38 -4.17
N THR A 88 -22.01 -2.65 -2.95
CA THR A 88 -21.84 -3.97 -2.31
C THR A 88 -22.98 -4.94 -2.61
N ARG A 89 -24.14 -4.43 -3.05
CA ARG A 89 -25.43 -5.14 -3.16
C ARG A 89 -25.87 -5.79 -1.85
N LYS A 90 -25.48 -5.21 -0.72
CA LYS A 90 -25.78 -5.75 0.60
C LYS A 90 -26.38 -4.68 1.48
N GLU A 91 -27.28 -5.09 2.34
CA GLU A 91 -27.51 -4.33 3.57
C GLU A 91 -26.17 -4.22 4.33
N PRO A 92 -25.88 -3.07 4.97
CA PRO A 92 -24.63 -2.86 5.70
C PRO A 92 -24.28 -4.05 6.61
N GLY A 93 -23.12 -4.70 6.35
CA GLY A 93 -22.58 -5.80 7.18
C GLY A 93 -22.67 -7.24 6.63
N ALA A 94 -23.24 -7.51 5.46
CA ALA A 94 -23.32 -8.89 4.93
C ALA A 94 -22.11 -9.31 4.02
N SER A 95 -21.91 -10.61 3.72
CA SER A 95 -20.74 -11.15 2.94
C SER A 95 -20.70 -10.91 1.42
N PRO A 96 -19.56 -10.62 0.78
CA PRO A 96 -19.51 -10.12 -0.61
C PRO A 96 -20.18 -10.94 -1.72
N SER A 97 -20.93 -10.26 -2.61
CA SER A 97 -21.33 -10.77 -3.93
C SER A 97 -20.43 -10.16 -5.00
N PRO A 98 -19.80 -10.95 -5.88
CA PRO A 98 -18.86 -10.42 -6.87
C PRO A 98 -19.53 -9.52 -7.91
N GLY A 99 -18.83 -8.43 -8.24
CA GLY A 99 -19.00 -7.63 -9.46
C GLY A 99 -20.34 -6.93 -9.64
N SER A 100 -20.61 -5.87 -8.86
CA SER A 100 -21.71 -4.97 -9.18
C SER A 100 -21.25 -3.95 -10.23
N ARG A 101 -22.05 -3.73 -11.28
CA ARG A 101 -21.84 -2.62 -12.23
C ARG A 101 -21.78 -1.27 -11.51
N ALA A 102 -22.57 -1.15 -10.44
CA ALA A 102 -22.56 -0.01 -9.51
C ALA A 102 -21.17 0.28 -8.95
N PHE A 103 -20.35 -0.73 -8.62
CA PHE A 103 -18.98 -0.49 -8.16
C PHE A 103 -18.17 0.28 -9.21
N ALA A 104 -18.19 -0.18 -10.46
CA ALA A 104 -17.45 0.45 -11.54
C ALA A 104 -17.97 1.87 -11.82
N ASP A 105 -19.28 2.03 -11.95
CA ASP A 105 -19.91 3.31 -12.23
C ASP A 105 -19.57 4.35 -11.13
N VAL A 106 -19.65 3.97 -9.85
CA VAL A 106 -19.34 4.86 -8.71
C VAL A 106 -17.85 5.19 -8.66
N VAL A 107 -16.96 4.20 -8.83
CA VAL A 107 -15.50 4.43 -8.82
C VAL A 107 -15.11 5.38 -9.93
N THR A 108 -15.59 5.17 -11.16
CA THR A 108 -15.29 6.04 -12.30
C THR A 108 -15.86 7.45 -12.11
N ALA A 109 -17.12 7.57 -11.68
CA ALA A 109 -17.75 8.87 -11.46
C ALA A 109 -17.00 9.71 -10.42
N TYR A 110 -16.67 9.14 -9.26
CA TYR A 110 -15.91 9.86 -8.25
C TYR A 110 -14.46 10.08 -8.64
N ALA A 111 -13.81 9.13 -9.32
CA ALA A 111 -12.44 9.32 -9.81
C ALA A 111 -12.32 10.53 -10.75
N GLU A 112 -13.33 10.77 -11.59
CA GLU A 112 -13.45 11.96 -12.43
C GLU A 112 -13.77 13.20 -11.59
N HIS A 113 -14.78 13.13 -10.72
CA HIS A 113 -15.21 14.27 -9.90
C HIS A 113 -14.12 14.81 -8.98
N THR A 114 -13.25 13.92 -8.48
CA THR A 114 -12.17 14.23 -7.55
C THR A 114 -10.79 14.23 -8.20
N SER A 115 -10.71 14.25 -9.54
CA SER A 115 -9.43 14.10 -10.24
C SER A 115 -8.46 15.24 -9.99
N GLU A 116 -8.99 16.46 -9.87
CA GLU A 116 -8.21 17.68 -9.61
C GLU A 116 -8.06 17.94 -8.11
N ASP A 117 -9.13 17.67 -7.34
CA ASP A 117 -9.19 17.91 -5.91
C ASP A 117 -9.81 16.70 -5.19
N PRO A 118 -9.01 15.88 -4.48
CA PRO A 118 -9.51 14.76 -3.68
C PRO A 118 -10.39 15.20 -2.51
N ALA A 119 -10.33 16.48 -2.08
CA ALA A 119 -11.18 17.00 -1.02
C ALA A 119 -12.65 17.13 -1.43
N ARG A 120 -12.95 17.12 -2.75
CA ARG A 120 -14.32 17.05 -3.29
C ARG A 120 -15.08 15.77 -2.95
N MET A 121 -14.43 14.76 -2.37
CA MET A 121 -15.15 13.71 -1.66
C MET A 121 -15.34 14.14 -0.20
N PRO A 122 -16.58 14.48 0.23
CA PRO A 122 -16.87 14.86 1.60
C PRO A 122 -16.37 13.82 2.61
N ALA A 123 -15.93 14.29 3.78
CA ALA A 123 -15.37 13.42 4.82
C ALA A 123 -16.36 12.36 5.29
N GLU A 124 -17.65 12.68 5.28
CA GLU A 124 -18.78 11.84 5.64
C GLU A 124 -18.92 10.63 4.71
N LEU A 125 -18.57 10.77 3.42
CA LEU A 125 -18.68 9.68 2.44
C LEU A 125 -17.50 8.69 2.52
N ARG A 126 -16.31 9.17 2.91
CA ARG A 126 -15.07 8.38 2.85
C ARG A 126 -15.14 7.06 3.63
N PRO A 127 -15.71 6.98 4.86
CA PRO A 127 -15.86 5.72 5.58
C PRO A 127 -16.73 4.68 4.84
N HIS A 128 -17.80 5.12 4.17
CA HIS A 128 -18.69 4.26 3.39
C HIS A 128 -17.97 3.70 2.16
N MET A 129 -17.23 4.56 1.45
CA MET A 129 -16.47 4.15 0.27
C MET A 129 -15.31 3.22 0.63
N ALA A 130 -14.64 3.44 1.77
CA ALA A 130 -13.61 2.53 2.26
C ALA A 130 -14.17 1.13 2.56
N ARG A 131 -15.34 1.02 3.20
CA ARG A 131 -15.98 -0.29 3.44
C ARG A 131 -16.39 -0.97 2.14
N ALA A 132 -16.90 -0.23 1.16
CA ALA A 132 -17.20 -0.76 -0.16
C ALA A 132 -15.93 -1.30 -0.85
N LEU A 133 -14.80 -0.59 -0.78
CA LEU A 133 -13.52 -1.07 -1.33
C LEU A 133 -13.00 -2.33 -0.61
N VAL A 134 -13.14 -2.41 0.71
CA VAL A 134 -12.75 -3.62 1.49
C VAL A 134 -13.59 -4.83 1.06
N HIS A 135 -14.89 -4.62 0.85
CA HIS A 135 -15.79 -5.66 0.33
C HIS A 135 -15.37 -6.17 -1.03
N HIS A 136 -14.94 -5.27 -1.92
CA HIS A 136 -14.35 -5.59 -3.23
C HIS A 136 -12.84 -5.83 -3.15
N GLY A 137 -12.34 -6.35 -2.03
CA GLY A 137 -10.90 -6.44 -1.76
C GLY A 137 -10.10 -7.23 -2.79
N ASP A 138 -10.61 -8.35 -3.31
CA ASP A 138 -9.96 -9.14 -4.38
C ASP A 138 -9.88 -8.37 -5.70
N ASP A 139 -10.96 -7.66 -6.00
CA ASP A 139 -11.15 -6.85 -7.20
C ASP A 139 -10.19 -5.65 -7.19
N VAL A 140 -10.13 -4.93 -6.07
CA VAL A 140 -9.15 -3.85 -5.83
C VAL A 140 -7.72 -4.38 -5.93
N HIS A 141 -7.43 -5.52 -5.28
CA HIS A 141 -6.11 -6.13 -5.31
C HIS A 141 -5.69 -6.49 -6.75
N THR A 142 -6.61 -7.07 -7.51
CA THR A 142 -6.37 -7.49 -8.89
C THR A 142 -6.12 -6.31 -9.81
N VAL A 143 -6.89 -5.23 -9.69
CA VAL A 143 -6.72 -4.03 -10.52
C VAL A 143 -5.41 -3.30 -10.18
N LEU A 144 -5.11 -3.12 -8.89
CA LEU A 144 -3.89 -2.44 -8.46
C LEU A 144 -2.62 -3.28 -8.69
N GLY A 145 -2.70 -4.60 -8.53
CA GLY A 145 -1.59 -5.53 -8.79
C GLY A 145 -1.34 -5.82 -10.28
N ALA A 146 -2.29 -5.50 -11.16
CA ALA A 146 -2.21 -5.85 -12.57
C ALA A 146 -1.01 -5.21 -13.29
N GLN A 147 -0.23 -6.04 -13.98
CA GLN A 147 0.74 -5.60 -14.99
C GLN A 147 0.03 -5.44 -16.34
N GLU A 148 0.08 -4.24 -16.95
CA GLU A 148 -0.57 -3.93 -18.24
C GLU A 148 -0.19 -4.92 -19.35
N ALA A 149 1.06 -5.39 -19.37
CA ALA A 149 1.59 -6.31 -20.37
C ALA A 149 0.99 -7.74 -20.31
N ARG A 150 0.30 -8.12 -19.22
CA ARG A 150 -0.35 -9.45 -19.07
C ARG A 150 -1.82 -9.44 -19.50
N SER A 151 -2.34 -8.33 -20.01
CA SER A 151 -3.77 -8.13 -20.31
C SER A 151 -4.31 -8.94 -21.50
N GLY A 152 -3.50 -9.78 -22.15
CA GLY A 152 -3.89 -10.53 -23.34
C GLY A 152 -4.91 -11.68 -23.14
N SER A 153 -5.31 -12.02 -21.91
CA SER A 153 -6.26 -13.13 -21.68
C SER A 153 -7.06 -13.07 -20.37
N ARG A 154 -7.47 -11.89 -19.89
CA ARG A 154 -8.51 -11.82 -18.85
C ARG A 154 -9.89 -12.03 -19.49
N SER A 155 -10.16 -13.27 -19.91
CA SER A 155 -11.48 -13.70 -20.40
C SER A 155 -12.35 -14.08 -19.20
N GLY A 156 -12.71 -13.07 -18.42
CA GLY A 156 -13.60 -13.20 -17.27
C GLY A 156 -14.28 -11.87 -17.07
N SER A 157 -15.61 -11.84 -17.26
CA SER A 157 -16.47 -10.67 -17.05
C SER A 157 -16.58 -10.38 -15.54
N SER A 158 -15.50 -9.96 -14.88
CA SER A 158 -15.61 -9.32 -13.57
C SER A 158 -16.09 -7.88 -13.79
N ALA A 159 -16.95 -7.35 -12.91
CA ALA A 159 -17.37 -5.93 -13.04
C ALA A 159 -16.19 -4.95 -12.88
N THR A 160 -15.05 -5.43 -12.38
CA THR A 160 -13.77 -4.70 -12.40
C THR A 160 -13.10 -4.60 -13.76
N ALA A 161 -13.57 -5.35 -14.77
CA ALA A 161 -13.07 -5.19 -16.14
C ALA A 161 -13.33 -3.77 -16.68
N ASP A 162 -14.32 -3.07 -16.13
CA ASP A 162 -14.71 -1.71 -16.54
C ASP A 162 -13.99 -0.61 -15.73
N VAL A 163 -13.26 -0.95 -14.66
CA VAL A 163 -12.53 0.02 -13.83
C VAL A 163 -11.07 0.09 -14.28
N SER A 164 -10.65 1.25 -14.79
CA SER A 164 -9.23 1.48 -15.09
C SER A 164 -8.42 1.57 -13.79
N ARG A 165 -7.13 1.19 -13.85
CA ARG A 165 -6.25 1.33 -12.69
C ARG A 165 -6.13 2.80 -12.27
N GLU A 166 -6.03 3.70 -13.23
CA GLU A 166 -5.92 5.14 -13.01
C GLU A 166 -7.13 5.69 -12.24
N ASP A 167 -8.34 5.27 -12.61
CA ASP A 167 -9.57 5.69 -11.91
C ASP A 167 -9.61 5.13 -10.50
N LEU A 168 -9.25 3.85 -10.32
CA LEU A 168 -9.17 3.27 -8.99
C LEU A 168 -8.16 3.98 -8.09
N VAL A 169 -6.99 4.36 -8.62
CA VAL A 169 -5.99 5.13 -7.87
C VAL A 169 -6.52 6.50 -7.44
N ARG A 170 -7.19 7.24 -8.34
CA ARG A 170 -7.78 8.55 -8.01
C ARG A 170 -8.90 8.42 -6.98
N PHE A 171 -9.76 7.43 -7.16
CA PHE A 171 -10.84 7.14 -6.22
C PHE A 171 -10.28 6.79 -4.83
N VAL A 172 -9.32 5.86 -4.75
CA VAL A 172 -8.68 5.48 -3.49
C VAL A 172 -7.99 6.67 -2.82
N ARG A 173 -7.39 7.59 -3.58
CA ARG A 173 -6.84 8.84 -3.04
C ARG A 173 -7.90 9.69 -2.37
N ALA A 174 -9.03 9.92 -3.03
CA ALA A 174 -10.13 10.70 -2.46
C ALA A 174 -10.69 10.04 -1.19
N VAL A 175 -10.91 8.72 -1.21
CA VAL A 175 -11.33 7.95 -0.03
C VAL A 175 -10.31 8.08 1.11
N SER A 176 -9.02 8.05 0.79
CA SER A 176 -7.92 8.06 1.75
C SER A 176 -7.55 9.46 2.27
N GLY A 177 -8.29 10.51 1.89
CA GLY A 177 -8.08 11.87 2.40
C GLY A 177 -8.27 12.01 3.91
N SER A 178 -8.70 10.94 4.60
CA SER A 178 -8.76 10.87 6.06
C SER A 178 -8.07 9.60 6.57
N ALA A 179 -7.39 9.70 7.71
CA ALA A 179 -6.57 8.61 8.25
C ALA A 179 -7.39 7.34 8.58
N GLY A 180 -8.65 7.48 9.02
CA GLY A 180 -9.53 6.35 9.33
C GLY A 180 -9.83 5.47 8.12
N PRO A 181 -10.50 6.00 7.08
CA PRO A 181 -10.74 5.31 5.81
C PRO A 181 -9.48 4.69 5.19
N PHE A 182 -8.35 5.41 5.21
CA PHE A 182 -7.07 4.87 4.74
C PHE A 182 -6.64 3.62 5.53
N ARG A 183 -6.62 3.67 6.87
CA ARG A 183 -6.25 2.51 7.70
C ARG A 183 -7.15 1.30 7.44
N THR A 184 -8.45 1.53 7.28
CA THR A 184 -9.42 0.46 6.95
C THR A 184 -9.07 -0.23 5.64
N LEU A 185 -8.82 0.55 4.57
CA LEU A 185 -8.47 -0.01 3.26
C LEU A 185 -7.08 -0.66 3.27
N TYR A 186 -6.08 0.04 3.80
CA TYR A 186 -4.71 -0.45 3.86
C TYR A 186 -4.64 -1.76 4.66
N GLY A 187 -5.24 -1.81 5.85
CA GLY A 187 -5.28 -3.02 6.68
C GLY A 187 -5.82 -4.22 5.92
N ALA A 188 -6.96 -4.07 5.23
CA ALA A 188 -7.55 -5.15 4.45
C ALA A 188 -6.65 -5.64 3.29
N GLN A 189 -5.93 -4.73 2.63
CA GLN A 189 -5.01 -5.09 1.55
C GLN A 189 -3.70 -5.67 2.07
N ALA A 190 -3.18 -5.18 3.19
CA ALA A 190 -2.02 -5.73 3.87
C ALA A 190 -2.28 -7.14 4.41
N ASP A 191 -3.47 -7.40 4.97
CA ASP A 191 -3.88 -8.74 5.41
C ASP A 191 -4.01 -9.72 4.24
N ARG A 192 -4.53 -9.24 3.10
CA ARG A 192 -4.56 -10.03 1.86
C ARG A 192 -3.16 -10.33 1.36
N ALA A 193 -2.24 -9.37 1.44
CA ALA A 193 -0.84 -9.58 1.08
C ALA A 193 -0.15 -10.59 1.98
N ALA A 194 -0.32 -10.45 3.31
CA ALA A 194 0.18 -11.41 4.28
C ALA A 194 -0.38 -12.82 4.04
N THR A 195 -1.68 -12.92 3.71
CA THR A 195 -2.33 -14.20 3.37
C THR A 195 -1.78 -14.80 2.08
N SER A 196 -1.56 -13.98 1.05
CA SER A 196 -1.04 -14.45 -0.24
C SER A 196 0.41 -14.92 -0.14
N ILE A 197 1.27 -14.13 0.50
CA ILE A 197 2.66 -14.49 0.77
C ILE A 197 2.72 -15.70 1.71
N GLY A 198 1.85 -15.73 2.73
CA GLY A 198 1.73 -16.83 3.69
C GLY A 198 1.41 -18.20 3.09
N LYS A 199 0.90 -18.25 1.86
CA LYS A 199 0.65 -19.49 1.11
C LYS A 199 1.88 -20.05 0.41
N LEU A 200 2.94 -19.26 0.23
CA LEU A 200 4.16 -19.71 -0.44
C LEU A 200 4.85 -20.81 0.38
N GLY A 201 5.17 -21.93 -0.26
CA GLY A 201 5.87 -23.05 0.35
C GLY A 201 7.38 -22.81 0.50
N ARG A 202 8.07 -23.82 1.02
CA ARG A 202 9.54 -23.82 1.06
C ARG A 202 10.10 -23.83 -0.37
N GLU A 203 9.53 -24.67 -1.22
CA GLU A 203 9.93 -24.86 -2.62
C GLU A 203 9.79 -23.56 -3.41
N ASP A 204 8.68 -22.83 -3.22
CA ASP A 204 8.44 -21.52 -3.86
C ASP A 204 9.54 -20.48 -3.56
N LEU A 205 10.06 -20.51 -2.33
CA LEU A 205 11.02 -19.54 -1.80
C LEU A 205 12.48 -19.99 -1.93
N ALA A 206 12.75 -21.29 -1.99
CA ALA A 206 14.09 -21.85 -2.03
C ALA A 206 14.52 -22.30 -3.44
N GLU A 207 13.57 -22.68 -4.29
CA GLU A 207 13.85 -23.32 -5.57
C GLU A 207 13.38 -22.45 -6.74
N THR A 208 14.16 -22.46 -7.82
CA THR A 208 13.73 -21.80 -9.07
C THR A 208 12.75 -22.74 -9.77
N PRO A 209 11.54 -22.29 -10.12
CA PRO A 209 10.53 -23.16 -10.71
C PRO A 209 10.98 -23.71 -12.08
N GLU A 210 10.67 -24.97 -12.34
CA GLU A 210 10.83 -25.58 -13.66
C GLU A 210 9.65 -25.18 -14.55
N GLY A 211 9.85 -24.21 -15.45
CA GLY A 211 8.82 -23.81 -16.43
C GLY A 211 8.79 -22.32 -16.71
N SER A 212 7.76 -21.88 -17.43
CA SER A 212 7.58 -20.47 -17.80
C SER A 212 6.82 -19.64 -16.74
N THR A 213 6.25 -20.29 -15.73
CA THR A 213 5.43 -19.64 -14.71
C THR A 213 6.14 -19.66 -13.36
N ASP A 214 6.27 -18.49 -12.78
CA ASP A 214 6.87 -18.30 -11.46
C ASP A 214 5.80 -17.73 -10.52
N THR A 215 5.12 -18.62 -9.80
CA THR A 215 4.01 -18.27 -8.89
C THR A 215 4.49 -17.37 -7.77
N ALA A 216 5.64 -17.69 -7.15
CA ALA A 216 6.19 -16.92 -6.05
C ALA A 216 6.52 -15.49 -6.48
N ARG A 217 7.15 -15.32 -7.66
CA ARG A 217 7.42 -14.01 -8.24
C ARG A 217 6.13 -13.25 -8.52
N GLY A 218 5.13 -13.90 -9.12
CA GLY A 218 3.83 -13.28 -9.36
C GLY A 218 3.17 -12.77 -8.08
N VAL A 219 3.16 -13.60 -7.03
CA VAL A 219 2.63 -13.22 -5.71
C VAL A 219 3.38 -12.03 -5.13
N VAL A 220 4.71 -12.05 -5.06
CA VAL A 220 5.45 -10.92 -4.45
C VAL A 220 5.36 -9.66 -5.30
N ASP A 221 5.36 -9.76 -6.63
CA ASP A 221 5.22 -8.62 -7.55
C ASP A 221 3.85 -7.93 -7.42
N ASP A 222 2.76 -8.71 -7.42
CA ASP A 222 1.40 -8.17 -7.33
C ASP A 222 1.20 -7.47 -5.99
N ASN A 223 1.65 -8.09 -4.89
CA ASN A 223 1.60 -7.51 -3.55
C ASN A 223 2.48 -6.26 -3.41
N ALA A 224 3.66 -6.25 -4.04
CA ALA A 224 4.54 -5.09 -4.05
C ALA A 224 3.86 -3.87 -4.68
N ARG A 225 3.15 -4.06 -5.79
CA ARG A 225 2.45 -2.98 -6.49
C ARG A 225 1.28 -2.43 -5.69
N VAL A 226 0.47 -3.32 -5.10
CA VAL A 226 -0.67 -2.92 -4.27
C VAL A 226 -0.20 -2.07 -3.10
N LEU A 227 0.79 -2.54 -2.33
CA LEU A 227 1.31 -1.79 -1.18
C LEU A 227 2.00 -0.49 -1.60
N ALA A 228 2.80 -0.49 -2.67
CA ALA A 228 3.42 0.73 -3.21
C ALA A 228 2.37 1.80 -3.55
N THR A 229 1.29 1.40 -4.23
CA THR A 229 0.22 2.32 -4.62
C THR A 229 -0.43 2.96 -3.40
N LEU A 230 -0.78 2.15 -2.39
CA LEU A 230 -1.45 2.66 -1.18
C LEU A 230 -0.52 3.54 -0.34
N THR A 231 0.75 3.18 -0.19
CA THR A 231 1.75 3.98 0.53
C THR A 231 1.97 5.33 -0.14
N ARG A 232 1.97 5.39 -1.48
CA ARG A 232 2.07 6.66 -2.22
C ARG A 232 0.81 7.50 -2.13
N ILE A 233 -0.37 6.88 -2.14
CA ILE A 233 -1.64 7.59 -1.89
C ILE A 233 -1.61 8.24 -0.50
N ARG A 234 -1.13 7.53 0.52
CA ARG A 234 -1.00 8.09 1.86
C ARG A 234 0.01 9.23 1.94
N ALA A 235 1.18 9.05 1.32
CA ALA A 235 2.19 10.11 1.25
C ALA A 235 1.64 11.38 0.56
N ALA A 236 0.88 11.21 -0.52
CA ALA A 236 0.23 12.34 -1.21
C ALA A 236 -0.82 13.02 -0.33
N ALA A 237 -1.62 12.28 0.43
CA ALA A 237 -2.59 12.85 1.37
C ALA A 237 -1.89 13.64 2.51
N LEU A 238 -0.82 13.09 3.08
CA LEU A 238 -0.01 13.77 4.10
C LEU A 238 0.56 15.10 3.60
N GLN A 239 0.96 15.16 2.32
CA GLN A 239 1.44 16.39 1.67
C GLN A 239 0.36 17.44 1.45
N GLN A 240 -0.91 17.04 1.35
CA GLN A 240 -2.03 17.97 1.19
C GLN A 240 -2.47 18.60 2.51
N ASP A 241 -2.37 17.87 3.63
CA ASP A 241 -2.81 18.33 4.95
C ASP A 241 -1.92 19.45 5.54
N ASP A 242 -0.69 19.60 5.05
CA ASP A 242 0.33 20.49 5.63
C ASP A 242 0.76 21.64 4.70
N ASP A 243 -0.16 22.18 3.89
CA ASP A 243 0.12 23.23 2.90
C ASP A 243 1.31 22.90 1.95
N GLY A 244 1.56 21.62 1.70
CA GLY A 244 2.68 21.12 0.89
C GLY A 244 3.99 20.88 1.66
N ALA A 245 4.04 21.12 2.97
CA ALA A 245 5.22 20.99 3.82
C ALA A 245 5.21 19.73 4.69
N ALA A 246 4.63 18.61 4.21
CA ALA A 246 4.53 17.38 4.99
C ALA A 246 5.81 17.09 5.76
N ASP A 247 5.64 16.94 7.07
CA ASP A 247 6.70 16.53 7.98
C ASP A 247 7.46 15.31 7.40
N GLU A 248 8.76 15.49 7.15
CA GLU A 248 9.67 14.45 6.68
C GLU A 248 9.58 13.22 7.61
N THR A 249 9.33 13.45 8.90
CA THR A 249 9.09 12.42 9.90
C THR A 249 7.85 11.58 9.56
N ALA A 250 6.71 12.22 9.26
CA ALA A 250 5.47 11.52 8.93
C ALA A 250 5.57 10.72 7.62
N LEU A 251 6.33 11.23 6.64
CA LEU A 251 6.61 10.49 5.40
C LEU A 251 7.51 9.28 5.65
N ALA A 252 8.54 9.42 6.50
CA ALA A 252 9.42 8.32 6.89
C ALA A 252 8.67 7.25 7.68
N GLU A 253 7.85 7.64 8.68
CA GLU A 253 7.00 6.74 9.44
C GLU A 253 6.02 5.99 8.53
N ASN A 254 5.41 6.67 7.56
CA ASN A 254 4.55 6.03 6.58
C ASN A 254 5.30 5.00 5.71
N ASP A 255 6.53 5.29 5.26
CA ASP A 255 7.31 4.32 4.49
C ASP A 255 7.73 3.11 5.35
N GLU A 256 8.07 3.33 6.62
CA GLU A 256 8.41 2.25 7.55
C GLU A 256 7.20 1.37 7.86
N GLU A 257 6.05 1.97 8.20
CA GLU A 257 4.85 1.24 8.60
C GLU A 257 4.17 0.54 7.41
N HIS A 258 4.15 1.21 6.25
CA HIS A 258 3.31 0.81 5.12
C HIS A 258 4.08 0.45 3.85
N GLY A 259 5.35 0.82 3.76
CA GLY A 259 6.12 0.77 2.53
C GLY A 259 6.90 -0.52 2.30
N LYS A 260 8.05 -0.35 1.63
CA LYS A 260 8.92 -1.47 1.21
C LYS A 260 9.44 -2.31 2.40
N PRO A 261 9.85 -1.73 3.54
CA PRO A 261 10.28 -2.52 4.70
C PRO A 261 9.25 -3.53 5.17
N ARG A 262 7.96 -3.14 5.24
CA ARG A 262 6.87 -4.04 5.60
C ARG A 262 6.75 -5.23 4.64
N LEU A 263 6.78 -4.97 3.33
CA LEU A 263 6.70 -6.01 2.30
C LEU A 263 7.86 -7.01 2.43
N THR A 264 9.09 -6.51 2.59
CA THR A 264 10.27 -7.34 2.81
C THR A 264 10.11 -8.20 4.05
N GLY A 265 9.65 -7.61 5.16
CA GLY A 265 9.36 -8.34 6.40
C GLY A 265 8.37 -9.49 6.20
N LEU A 266 7.28 -9.27 5.45
CA LEU A 266 6.31 -10.34 5.16
C LEU A 266 6.94 -11.54 4.41
N ILE A 267 7.85 -11.28 3.47
CA ILE A 267 8.53 -12.34 2.70
C ILE A 267 9.54 -13.07 3.59
N GLU A 268 10.34 -12.34 4.36
CA GLU A 268 11.35 -12.89 5.26
C GLU A 268 10.72 -13.72 6.38
N ASP A 269 9.68 -13.21 7.04
CA ASP A 269 8.92 -13.92 8.06
C ASP A 269 8.35 -15.22 7.51
N ARG A 270 7.84 -15.19 6.27
CA ARG A 270 7.35 -16.41 5.64
C ARG A 270 8.47 -17.40 5.35
N ALA A 271 9.61 -16.94 4.82
CA ALA A 271 10.77 -17.78 4.55
C ALA A 271 11.27 -18.47 5.83
N LYS A 272 11.35 -17.74 6.95
CA LYS A 272 11.69 -18.28 8.28
C LYS A 272 10.65 -19.30 8.74
N ALA A 273 9.36 -19.01 8.56
CA ALA A 273 8.28 -19.91 8.95
C ALA A 273 8.27 -21.26 8.20
N VAL A 274 8.84 -21.31 6.98
CA VAL A 274 9.02 -22.56 6.20
C VAL A 274 10.44 -23.15 6.31
N GLY A 275 11.24 -22.61 7.24
CA GLY A 275 12.53 -23.16 7.67
C GLY A 275 13.72 -22.81 6.77
N LEU A 276 13.67 -21.72 6.00
CA LEU A 276 14.88 -21.18 5.38
C LEU A 276 15.75 -20.53 6.46
N ASP A 277 17.06 -20.75 6.38
CA ASP A 277 18.03 -20.06 7.23
C ASP A 277 18.37 -18.67 6.66
N GLU A 278 19.08 -17.86 7.47
CA GLU A 278 19.46 -16.49 7.10
C GLU A 278 20.32 -16.45 5.82
N ASP A 279 21.15 -17.47 5.56
CA ASP A 279 21.96 -17.56 4.35
C ASP A 279 21.10 -17.84 3.11
N ALA A 280 20.06 -18.67 3.23
CA ALA A 280 19.08 -18.88 2.16
C ALA A 280 18.21 -17.64 1.91
N ILE A 281 17.89 -16.85 2.94
CA ILE A 281 17.07 -15.64 2.83
C ILE A 281 17.85 -14.48 2.22
N HIS A 282 19.07 -14.23 2.72
CA HIS A 282 19.86 -13.02 2.40
C HIS A 282 21.08 -13.30 1.51
N GLY A 283 21.41 -14.56 1.27
CA GLY A 283 22.54 -14.95 0.43
C GLY A 283 22.40 -14.40 -0.99
N SER A 284 23.47 -13.78 -1.50
CA SER A 284 23.46 -13.24 -2.85
C SER A 284 23.18 -14.34 -3.88
N GLY A 285 22.18 -14.13 -4.73
CA GLY A 285 21.78 -15.07 -5.76
C GLY A 285 20.91 -16.23 -5.28
N THR A 286 20.57 -16.32 -3.99
CA THR A 286 19.56 -17.29 -3.54
C THR A 286 18.20 -16.91 -4.07
N ARG A 287 17.33 -17.90 -4.19
CA ARG A 287 15.98 -17.71 -4.70
C ARG A 287 15.18 -16.67 -3.89
N CYS A 288 15.21 -16.76 -2.57
CA CYS A 288 14.49 -15.84 -1.70
C CYS A 288 15.02 -14.41 -1.82
N ALA A 289 16.35 -14.22 -1.84
CA ALA A 289 16.96 -12.91 -2.03
C ALA A 289 16.56 -12.28 -3.39
N LEU A 290 16.49 -13.09 -4.45
CA LEU A 290 16.02 -12.66 -5.77
C LEU A 290 14.54 -12.24 -5.74
N LEU A 291 13.67 -12.97 -5.03
CA LEU A 291 12.26 -12.60 -4.87
C LEU A 291 12.11 -11.27 -4.11
N ILE A 292 12.86 -11.06 -3.04
CA ILE A 292 12.87 -9.78 -2.29
C ILE A 292 13.36 -8.64 -3.19
N GLN A 293 14.41 -8.87 -3.98
CA GLN A 293 14.91 -7.89 -4.94
C GLN A 293 13.88 -7.56 -6.04
N ASP A 294 13.21 -8.58 -6.58
CA ASP A 294 12.17 -8.43 -7.60
C ASP A 294 10.98 -7.64 -7.06
N ALA A 295 10.49 -8.01 -5.87
CA ALA A 295 9.44 -7.29 -5.16
C ALA A 295 9.82 -5.82 -4.93
N GLY A 296 11.07 -5.55 -4.52
CA GLY A 296 11.59 -4.19 -4.37
C GLY A 296 11.57 -3.39 -5.67
N ARG A 297 11.97 -4.00 -6.80
CA ARG A 297 11.93 -3.35 -8.12
C ARG A 297 10.50 -3.11 -8.60
N ALA A 298 9.59 -4.05 -8.35
CA ALA A 298 8.17 -3.90 -8.66
C ALA A 298 7.56 -2.75 -7.85
N TYR A 299 7.86 -2.69 -6.55
CA TYR A 299 7.45 -1.61 -5.65
C TYR A 299 7.90 -0.24 -6.16
N GLU A 300 9.20 -0.06 -6.42
CA GLU A 300 9.76 1.21 -6.90
C GLU A 300 9.21 1.63 -8.28
N THR A 301 8.96 0.67 -9.15
CA THR A 301 8.32 0.93 -10.45
C THR A 301 6.89 1.42 -10.26
N GLU A 302 6.15 0.81 -9.35
CA GLU A 302 4.77 1.17 -9.07
C GLU A 302 4.64 2.51 -8.33
N VAL A 303 5.62 2.86 -7.47
CA VAL A 303 5.72 4.19 -6.88
C VAL A 303 5.72 5.26 -7.98
N ARG A 304 6.64 5.16 -8.94
CA ARG A 304 6.74 6.11 -10.06
C ARG A 304 5.47 6.17 -10.91
N ARG A 305 4.86 5.00 -11.17
CA ARG A 305 3.62 4.91 -11.94
C ARG A 305 2.47 5.60 -11.21
N THR A 306 2.37 5.40 -9.90
CA THR A 306 1.34 6.03 -9.07
C THR A 306 1.55 7.53 -8.99
N ASP A 307 2.79 8.00 -8.81
CA ASP A 307 3.12 9.44 -8.83
C ASP A 307 2.70 10.11 -10.15
N ALA A 308 2.85 9.42 -11.29
CA ALA A 308 2.39 9.93 -12.59
C ALA A 308 0.86 10.08 -12.68
N VAL A 309 0.08 9.28 -11.93
CA VAL A 309 -1.39 9.41 -11.85
C VAL A 309 -1.80 10.51 -10.87
N LEU A 310 -1.05 10.66 -9.77
CA LEU A 310 -1.39 11.60 -8.69
C LEU A 310 -0.91 13.03 -8.97
N SER A 311 0.06 13.20 -9.86
CA SER A 311 0.56 14.52 -10.26
C SER A 311 -0.50 15.27 -11.07
N PRO A 312 -0.77 16.56 -10.77
CA PRO A 312 -1.64 17.39 -11.59
C PRO A 312 -1.15 17.41 -13.03
N ARG A 313 -2.06 17.27 -14.00
CA ARG A 313 -1.73 17.53 -15.41
C ARG A 313 -1.53 19.03 -15.56
N SER A 314 -0.28 19.46 -15.66
CA SER A 314 0.11 20.84 -15.96
C SER A 314 -0.32 21.26 -17.36
#